data_AF-A0A954RGU5-F1
#
_entry.id   AF-A0A954RGU5-F1
#
_cell.length_a   1.000
_cell.length_b   1.000
_cell.length_c   1.000
_cell.angle_alpha   90.00
_cell.angle_beta   90.00
_cell.angle_gamma   90.00
#
_symmetry.space_group_name_H-M   'P 1'
#
loop_
_entity.id
_entity.type
_entity.pdbx_description
1 polymer ?
#
loop_
_entity_poly.entity_id
_entity_poly.type
_entity_poly.pdbx_seq_one_letter_code
_entity_poly.pdbx_strand_id
1 'polypeptide(L)'
;KWQDGGVNERSYFITVKPTGQIQFLVSPNGVNTYSVISTNAITLNEWTHVSGVFDGDAQELRVYIDGVQLGTTATTFATIFDNAQPLLLGSGKVGGAAQSYFHGSIDDAAVYSRALSTTELNAIVRSGGGAKGGNTVAGNLIGTDVSGTRAVGNGSHGVYLVNSSGNTVGGITAGSGNVIAGNTWSGIVIHANNGTLPEGNFIQGNYIGTDITGTQDLG
;
A
#
# COMPACT_ATOMS: atom_id res chain seq x y z
N LYS A 1 13.96 14.39 9.30
CA LYS A 1 14.37 15.45 10.26
C LYS A 1 15.80 15.85 9.91
N TRP A 2 15.99 16.78 8.96
CA TRP A 2 17.29 16.99 8.33
C TRP A 2 17.55 18.45 8.01
N GLN A 3 18.78 18.91 8.27
CA GLN A 3 19.30 20.18 7.78
C GLN A 3 20.80 20.05 7.46
N ASP A 4 21.21 20.56 6.30
CA ASP A 4 22.60 20.69 5.90
C ASP A 4 23.07 22.14 6.06
N GLY A 5 23.89 22.43 7.08
CA GLY A 5 24.36 23.79 7.34
C GLY A 5 25.13 23.97 8.65
N GLY A 6 25.01 23.03 9.57
CA GLY A 6 25.71 23.03 10.86
C GLY A 6 26.03 21.64 11.40
N VAL A 7 26.43 21.60 12.67
CA VAL A 7 26.69 20.36 13.43
C VAL A 7 25.43 19.94 14.19
N ASN A 8 25.23 18.62 14.34
CA ASN A 8 24.08 18.04 15.07
C ASN A 8 22.70 18.30 14.44
N GLU A 9 22.66 18.51 13.13
CA GLU A 9 21.43 18.87 12.39
C GLU A 9 20.87 17.74 11.53
N ARG A 10 21.52 16.57 11.58
CA ARG A 10 21.20 15.41 10.76
C ARG A 10 20.55 14.31 11.59
N SER A 11 19.50 13.70 11.06
CA SER A 11 18.87 12.52 11.67
C SER A 11 18.61 11.55 10.54
N TYR A 12 17.42 11.55 9.95
CA TYR A 12 17.10 10.77 8.76
C TYR A 12 16.49 11.62 7.65
N PHE A 13 16.73 11.19 6.41
CA PHE A 13 16.22 11.81 5.20
C PHE A 13 16.04 10.77 4.09
N ILE A 14 14.99 10.91 3.27
CA ILE A 14 14.79 10.10 2.08
C ILE A 14 14.54 11.03 0.90
N THR A 15 15.17 10.76 -0.23
CA THR A 15 15.14 11.63 -1.40
C THR A 15 15.23 10.84 -2.70
N VAL A 16 14.75 11.45 -3.78
CA VAL A 16 15.00 10.98 -5.15
C VAL A 16 16.25 11.70 -5.67
N LYS A 17 17.21 10.96 -6.21
CA LYS A 17 18.39 11.52 -6.88
C LYS A 17 18.01 12.04 -8.27
N PRO A 18 18.82 12.91 -8.90
CA PRO A 18 18.62 13.32 -10.29
C PRO A 18 18.56 12.14 -11.29
N THR A 19 19.14 10.99 -10.93
CA THR A 19 19.10 9.74 -11.71
C THR A 19 17.81 8.94 -11.52
N GLY A 20 16.86 9.41 -10.70
CA GLY A 20 15.62 8.70 -10.35
C GLY A 20 15.77 7.62 -9.28
N GLN A 21 17.00 7.30 -8.84
CA GLN A 21 17.22 6.36 -7.74
C GLN A 21 16.80 6.97 -6.40
N ILE A 22 16.25 6.15 -5.51
CA ILE A 22 15.94 6.54 -4.13
C ILE A 22 17.20 6.44 -3.30
N GLN A 23 17.48 7.48 -2.51
CA GLN A 23 18.51 7.48 -1.47
C GLN A 23 17.86 7.65 -0.11
N PHE A 24 18.16 6.73 0.80
CA PHE A 24 17.80 6.83 2.20
C PHE A 24 19.05 7.07 3.04
N LEU A 25 19.02 8.08 3.90
CA LEU A 25 20.15 8.52 4.72
C LEU A 25 19.76 8.52 6.20
N VAL A 26 20.70 8.12 7.05
CA VAL A 26 20.61 8.28 8.51
C VAL A 26 21.92 8.82 9.08
N SER A 27 21.84 9.44 10.25
CA SER A 27 22.99 9.92 11.01
C SER A 27 22.92 9.38 12.44
N PRO A 28 23.98 8.71 12.93
CA PRO A 28 24.03 8.22 14.32
C PRO A 28 24.40 9.29 15.34
N ASN A 29 25.03 10.39 14.90
CA ASN A 29 25.62 11.39 15.80
C ASN A 29 25.30 12.84 15.40
N GLY A 30 24.39 13.05 14.46
CA GLY A 30 24.00 14.36 14.00
C GLY A 30 24.99 15.04 13.04
N VAL A 31 26.09 14.37 12.69
CA VAL A 31 27.16 14.89 11.82
C VAL A 31 27.47 13.92 10.68
N ASN A 32 27.86 12.69 11.01
CA ASN A 32 28.21 11.66 10.04
C ASN A 32 26.96 11.10 9.39
N THR A 33 27.02 10.80 8.10
CA THR A 33 25.88 10.31 7.33
C THR A 33 26.22 8.96 6.71
N TYR A 34 25.28 8.04 6.82
CA TYR A 34 25.29 6.75 6.15
C TYR A 34 24.08 6.68 5.23
N SER A 35 24.25 6.10 4.06
CA SER A 35 23.16 6.03 3.08
C SER A 35 23.17 4.74 2.29
N VAL A 36 21.99 4.34 1.88
CA VAL A 36 21.74 3.29 0.88
C VAL A 36 21.05 3.93 -0.32
N ILE A 37 21.40 3.47 -1.53
CA ILE A 37 20.81 3.92 -2.79
C ILE A 37 20.18 2.72 -3.49
N SER A 38 18.99 2.88 -4.05
CA SER A 38 18.34 1.82 -4.82
C SER A 38 19.12 1.52 -6.10
N THR A 39 19.25 0.25 -6.46
CA THR A 39 19.86 -0.19 -7.71
C THR A 39 19.13 0.38 -8.92
N ASN A 40 17.79 0.38 -8.88
CA ASN A 40 16.94 0.89 -9.95
C ASN A 40 16.41 2.30 -9.64
N ALA A 41 16.15 3.05 -10.72
CA ALA A 41 15.41 4.31 -10.67
C ALA A 41 13.90 4.06 -10.63
N ILE A 42 13.15 4.99 -10.07
CA ILE A 42 11.68 5.03 -10.20
C ILE A 42 11.27 5.48 -11.60
N THR A 43 10.11 5.02 -12.06
CA THR A 43 9.50 5.52 -13.29
C THR A 43 8.84 6.88 -13.03
N LEU A 44 9.05 7.84 -13.92
CA LEU A 44 8.41 9.16 -13.80
C LEU A 44 6.91 9.07 -14.11
N ASN A 45 6.12 9.85 -13.37
CA ASN A 45 4.66 9.94 -13.51
C ASN A 45 3.89 8.64 -13.19
N GLU A 46 4.50 7.72 -12.44
CA GLU A 46 3.84 6.54 -11.89
C GLU A 46 3.82 6.64 -10.36
N TRP A 47 2.73 6.17 -9.74
CA TRP A 47 2.70 6.00 -8.30
C TRP A 47 3.64 4.88 -7.90
N THR A 48 4.53 5.16 -6.97
CA THR A 48 5.53 4.22 -6.48
C THR A 48 5.54 4.25 -4.95
N HIS A 49 5.49 3.09 -4.31
CA HIS A 49 5.69 3.00 -2.88
C HIS A 49 7.18 2.92 -2.57
N VAL A 50 7.68 3.83 -1.74
CA VAL A 50 9.10 3.91 -1.38
C VAL A 50 9.25 3.75 0.13
N SER A 51 10.22 2.95 0.56
CA SER A 51 10.54 2.80 1.99
C SER A 51 12.04 2.76 2.24
N GLY A 52 12.48 3.50 3.25
CA GLY A 52 13.80 3.35 3.88
C GLY A 52 13.64 2.66 5.23
N VAL A 53 14.44 1.63 5.50
CA VAL A 53 14.44 0.91 6.77
C VAL A 53 15.83 1.00 7.38
N PHE A 54 15.90 1.47 8.63
CA PHE A 54 17.07 1.31 9.48
C PHE A 54 16.77 0.26 10.53
N ASP A 55 17.65 -0.72 10.64
CA ASP A 55 17.58 -1.79 11.62
C ASP A 55 18.81 -1.70 12.52
N GLY A 56 18.61 -1.21 13.75
CA GLY A 56 19.70 -0.98 14.70
C GLY A 56 20.26 -2.27 15.32
N ASP A 57 19.43 -3.33 15.37
CA ASP A 57 19.83 -4.63 15.92
C ASP A 57 20.65 -5.41 14.88
N ALA A 58 20.20 -5.40 13.63
CA ALA A 58 20.96 -5.96 12.51
C ALA A 58 22.07 -5.03 11.99
N GLN A 59 22.09 -3.78 12.47
CA GLN A 59 22.99 -2.71 12.04
C GLN A 59 23.01 -2.53 10.51
N GLU A 60 21.86 -2.35 9.88
CA GLU A 60 21.76 -2.18 8.43
C GLU A 60 20.75 -1.11 7.98
N LEU A 61 21.01 -0.53 6.80
CA LEU A 61 20.10 0.32 6.05
C LEU A 61 19.60 -0.43 4.82
N ARG A 62 18.30 -0.37 4.56
CA ARG A 62 17.68 -0.96 3.38
C ARG A 62 16.78 0.06 2.69
N VAL A 63 16.67 -0.05 1.37
CA VAL A 63 15.71 0.73 0.58
C VAL A 63 14.87 -0.21 -0.27
N TYR A 64 13.58 0.07 -0.31
CA TYR A 64 12.58 -0.70 -1.03
C TYR A 64 11.81 0.20 -1.99
N ILE A 65 11.49 -0.36 -3.16
CA ILE A 65 10.56 0.21 -4.15
C ILE A 65 9.51 -0.86 -4.41
N ASP A 66 8.23 -0.52 -4.24
CA ASP A 66 7.08 -1.41 -4.43
C ASP A 66 7.23 -2.76 -3.71
N GLY A 67 7.81 -2.72 -2.50
CA GLY A 67 8.00 -3.89 -1.64
C GLY A 67 9.24 -4.74 -1.96
N VAL A 68 9.94 -4.44 -3.05
CA VAL A 68 11.18 -5.11 -3.45
C VAL A 68 12.39 -4.39 -2.84
N GLN A 69 13.26 -5.12 -2.14
CA GLN A 69 14.51 -4.56 -1.62
C GLN A 69 15.48 -4.30 -2.77
N LEU A 70 15.89 -3.05 -2.95
CA LEU A 70 16.78 -2.63 -4.05
C LEU A 70 18.10 -2.04 -3.55
N GLY A 71 18.38 -2.11 -2.27
CA GLY A 71 19.68 -1.73 -1.73
C GLY A 71 19.81 -2.14 -0.28
N THR A 72 21.04 -2.45 0.12
CA THR A 72 21.42 -2.60 1.52
C THR A 72 22.78 -1.95 1.77
N THR A 73 23.01 -1.47 2.97
CA THR A 73 24.30 -0.95 3.43
C THR A 73 24.48 -1.31 4.90
N ALA A 74 25.55 -2.04 5.21
CA ALA A 74 25.92 -2.31 6.60
C ALA A 74 26.30 -1.02 7.32
N THR A 75 25.94 -0.95 8.59
CA THR A 75 26.30 0.13 9.52
C THR A 75 27.03 -0.47 10.71
N THR A 76 27.44 0.39 11.65
CA THR A 76 28.17 -0.02 12.87
C THR A 76 27.57 0.62 14.13
N PHE A 77 26.30 1.03 14.06
CA PHE A 77 25.59 1.74 15.12
C PHE A 77 24.15 1.26 15.22
N ALA A 78 23.56 1.40 16.41
CA ALA A 78 22.23 0.86 16.70
C ALA A 78 21.14 1.94 16.79
N THR A 79 21.50 3.23 16.81
CA THR A 79 20.55 4.33 17.01
C THR A 79 20.72 5.43 15.98
N ILE A 80 19.62 6.11 15.68
CA ILE A 80 19.60 7.34 14.88
C ILE A 80 19.65 8.52 15.86
N PHE A 81 20.46 9.53 15.54
CA PHE A 81 20.50 10.75 16.32
C PHE A 81 19.15 11.47 16.27
N ASP A 82 18.59 11.78 17.42
CA ASP A 82 17.36 12.56 17.51
C ASP A 82 17.69 14.05 17.64
N ASN A 83 17.37 14.82 16.61
CA ASN A 83 17.58 16.26 16.60
C ASN A 83 16.25 17.02 16.80
N ALA A 84 16.35 18.32 17.09
CA ALA A 84 15.20 19.19 17.25
C ALA A 84 14.62 19.72 15.91
N GLN A 85 15.12 19.26 14.76
CA GLN A 85 14.63 19.72 13.46
C GLN A 85 13.24 19.13 13.17
N PRO A 86 12.32 19.90 12.57
CA PRO A 86 11.03 19.37 12.17
C PRO A 86 11.18 18.26 11.13
N LEU A 87 10.23 17.33 11.11
CA LEU A 87 10.06 16.44 9.98
C LEU A 87 9.41 17.24 8.84
N LEU A 88 10.04 17.23 7.68
CA LEU A 88 9.51 17.85 6.47
C LEU A 88 9.13 16.74 5.48
N LEU A 89 8.00 16.94 4.81
CA LEU A 89 7.58 16.12 3.67
C LEU A 89 7.73 16.98 2.41
N GLY A 90 8.27 16.38 1.35
CA GLY A 90 8.46 17.04 0.06
C GLY A 90 9.52 18.14 0.02
N SER A 91 10.39 18.26 1.04
CA SER A 91 11.53 19.19 1.05
C SER A 91 12.61 18.75 2.04
N GLY A 92 13.85 19.20 1.81
CA GLY A 92 14.95 19.17 2.79
C GLY A 92 15.25 20.58 3.31
N LYS A 93 16.22 20.74 4.22
CA LYS A 93 16.75 22.06 4.59
C LYS A 93 18.24 22.19 4.27
N VAL A 94 18.64 23.35 3.76
CA VAL A 94 20.04 23.76 3.61
C VAL A 94 20.21 25.16 4.19
N GLY A 95 21.19 25.35 5.09
CA GLY A 95 21.44 26.63 5.76
C GLY A 95 20.24 27.16 6.56
N GLY A 96 19.42 26.26 7.11
CA GLY A 96 18.20 26.61 7.86
C GLY A 96 16.94 26.86 7.03
N ALA A 97 17.05 27.02 5.71
CA ALA A 97 15.92 27.25 4.81
C ALA A 97 15.46 25.93 4.15
N ALA A 98 14.14 25.79 3.94
CA ALA A 98 13.61 24.68 3.15
C ALA A 98 14.09 24.81 1.69
N GLN A 99 14.64 23.73 1.15
CA GLN A 99 15.19 23.60 -0.20
C GLN A 99 14.96 22.17 -0.69
N SER A 100 15.46 21.82 -1.88
CA SER A 100 15.38 20.47 -2.44
C SER A 100 13.94 19.94 -2.47
N TYR A 101 13.04 20.73 -3.06
CA TYR A 101 11.63 20.41 -3.16
C TYR A 101 11.42 19.16 -4.01
N PHE A 102 10.55 18.28 -3.53
CA PHE A 102 10.08 17.15 -4.30
C PHE A 102 9.07 17.62 -5.35
N HIS A 103 9.32 17.29 -6.61
CA HIS A 103 8.44 17.63 -7.73
C HIS A 103 7.57 16.42 -8.06
N GLY A 104 6.48 16.25 -7.30
CA GLY A 104 5.54 15.16 -7.47
C GLY A 104 4.42 15.21 -6.43
N SER A 105 3.59 14.17 -6.40
CA SER A 105 2.57 14.00 -5.37
C SER A 105 3.06 13.04 -4.28
N ILE A 106 2.70 13.32 -3.03
CA ILE A 106 2.98 12.45 -1.88
C ILE A 106 1.63 12.09 -1.27
N ASP A 107 1.43 10.80 -0.98
CA ASP A 107 0.27 10.30 -0.28
C ASP A 107 0.69 9.23 0.76
N ASP A 108 -0.13 9.02 1.79
CA ASP A 108 0.03 8.01 2.84
C ASP A 108 1.43 7.95 3.50
N ALA A 109 2.04 9.11 3.74
CA ALA A 109 3.35 9.18 4.40
C ALA A 109 3.29 8.67 5.86
N ALA A 110 4.10 7.66 6.18
CA ALA A 110 4.18 7.06 7.51
C ALA A 110 5.64 6.96 8.02
N VAL A 111 5.80 6.99 9.34
CA VAL A 111 7.08 6.75 10.05
C VAL A 111 6.81 5.77 11.17
N TYR A 112 7.62 4.70 11.25
CA TYR A 112 7.50 3.65 12.26
C TYR A 112 8.68 3.72 13.23
N SER A 113 8.43 3.45 14.51
CA SER A 113 9.46 3.41 15.56
C SER A 113 10.24 2.09 15.62
N ARG A 114 10.15 1.26 14.57
CA ARG A 114 10.81 -0.04 14.47
C ARG A 114 11.15 -0.35 13.02
N ALA A 115 12.12 -1.24 12.82
CA ALA A 115 12.35 -1.84 11.51
C ALA A 115 11.13 -2.70 11.13
N LEU A 116 10.57 -2.44 9.94
CA LEU A 116 9.54 -3.29 9.36
C LEU A 116 10.18 -4.42 8.57
N SER A 117 9.60 -5.61 8.66
CA SER A 117 9.98 -6.76 7.84
C SER A 117 9.50 -6.61 6.39
N THR A 118 10.11 -7.35 5.47
CA THR A 118 9.68 -7.39 4.06
C THR A 118 8.20 -7.80 3.92
N THR A 119 7.71 -8.69 4.78
CA THR A 119 6.29 -9.11 4.78
C THR A 119 5.36 -7.96 5.12
N GLU A 120 5.71 -7.16 6.14
CA GLU A 120 4.92 -6.01 6.55
C GLU A 120 4.95 -4.90 5.48
N LEU A 121 6.12 -4.65 4.88
CA LEU A 121 6.23 -3.71 3.76
C LEU A 121 5.39 -4.13 2.56
N ASN A 122 5.40 -5.42 2.22
CA ASN A 122 4.55 -5.94 1.15
C ASN A 122 3.06 -5.82 1.48
N ALA A 123 2.66 -5.95 2.75
CA ALA A 123 1.29 -5.69 3.16
C ALA A 123 0.92 -4.20 2.98
N ILE A 124 1.83 -3.29 3.34
CA ILE A 124 1.64 -1.84 3.16
C ILE A 124 1.52 -1.49 1.67
N VAL A 125 2.41 -2.00 0.81
CA VAL A 125 2.37 -1.79 -0.64
C VAL A 125 1.04 -2.26 -1.22
N ARG A 126 0.57 -3.45 -0.82
CA ARG A 126 -0.73 -4.00 -1.24
C ARG A 126 -1.92 -3.20 -0.71
N SER A 127 -1.74 -2.46 0.37
CA SER A 127 -2.75 -1.54 0.93
C SER A 127 -2.67 -0.11 0.37
N GLY A 128 -1.67 0.21 -0.46
CA GLY A 128 -1.23 1.59 -0.70
C GLY A 128 -2.32 2.54 -1.21
N GLY A 129 -2.33 3.79 -0.71
CA GLY A 129 -2.79 5.04 -1.37
C GLY A 129 -4.24 5.13 -1.86
N GLY A 130 -4.97 4.02 -1.87
CA GLY A 130 -6.11 3.81 -2.75
C GLY A 130 -6.59 2.36 -2.83
N ALA A 131 -5.86 1.38 -2.28
CA ALA A 131 -6.36 0.03 -2.13
C ALA A 131 -7.43 -0.01 -1.02
N LYS A 132 -8.67 0.34 -1.40
CA LYS A 132 -9.90 -0.03 -0.70
C LYS A 132 -10.14 -1.54 -0.85
N GLY A 133 -9.15 -2.34 -0.47
CA GLY A 133 -9.16 -3.79 -0.44
C GLY A 133 -9.46 -4.31 0.97
N GLY A 134 -9.35 -5.62 1.19
CA GLY A 134 -9.58 -6.21 2.52
C GLY A 134 -11.05 -6.18 2.97
N ASN A 135 -12.00 -5.91 2.07
CA ASN A 135 -13.41 -5.89 2.43
C ASN A 135 -13.96 -7.31 2.49
N THR A 136 -14.93 -7.53 3.38
CA THR A 136 -15.72 -8.75 3.41
C THR A 136 -17.16 -8.44 3.00
N VAL A 137 -17.59 -9.05 1.91
CA VAL A 137 -18.99 -9.10 1.46
C VAL A 137 -19.47 -10.52 1.73
N ALA A 138 -20.20 -10.76 2.81
CA ALA A 138 -20.66 -12.09 3.19
C ALA A 138 -22.12 -12.06 3.69
N GLY A 139 -22.88 -13.09 3.36
CA GLY A 139 -24.28 -13.26 3.80
C GLY A 139 -25.28 -12.25 3.24
N ASN A 140 -24.98 -11.60 2.11
CA ASN A 140 -25.83 -10.57 1.52
C ASN A 140 -26.78 -11.13 0.45
N LEU A 141 -27.92 -10.45 0.27
CA LEU A 141 -28.85 -10.63 -0.85
C LEU A 141 -28.69 -9.43 -1.80
N ILE A 142 -28.13 -9.66 -2.98
CA ILE A 142 -27.74 -8.62 -3.93
C ILE A 142 -28.52 -8.83 -5.23
N GLY A 143 -29.33 -7.84 -5.60
CA GLY A 143 -30.17 -7.87 -6.81
C GLY A 143 -31.43 -8.75 -6.70
N THR A 144 -31.67 -9.33 -5.52
CA THR A 144 -32.88 -10.09 -5.17
C THR A 144 -33.78 -9.33 -4.19
N ASP A 145 -34.97 -9.85 -3.94
CA ASP A 145 -35.83 -9.36 -2.86
C ASP A 145 -35.31 -9.79 -1.47
N VAL A 146 -36.00 -9.35 -0.42
CA VAL A 146 -35.61 -9.64 0.98
C VAL A 146 -35.62 -11.13 1.35
N SER A 147 -36.23 -11.99 0.52
CA SER A 147 -36.25 -13.44 0.73
C SER A 147 -35.16 -14.16 -0.05
N GLY A 148 -34.53 -13.50 -1.03
CA GLY A 148 -33.55 -14.10 -1.93
C GLY A 148 -34.15 -15.05 -2.96
N THR A 149 -35.47 -15.02 -3.17
CA THR A 149 -36.18 -15.95 -4.07
C THR A 149 -36.69 -15.31 -5.36
N ARG A 150 -36.61 -13.98 -5.49
CA ARG A 150 -37.04 -13.26 -6.69
C ARG A 150 -35.99 -12.24 -7.11
N ALA A 151 -35.75 -12.15 -8.41
CA ALA A 151 -34.95 -11.09 -8.99
C ALA A 151 -35.70 -9.75 -8.89
N VAL A 152 -35.02 -8.74 -8.34
CA VAL A 152 -35.47 -7.33 -8.35
C VAL A 152 -34.61 -6.52 -9.32
N GLY A 153 -33.35 -6.91 -9.42
CA GLY A 153 -32.32 -6.26 -10.21
C GLY A 153 -31.74 -5.01 -9.57
N ASN A 154 -30.46 -4.80 -9.82
CA ASN A 154 -29.68 -3.68 -9.28
C ASN A 154 -29.15 -2.73 -10.36
N GLY A 155 -29.52 -2.95 -11.63
CA GLY A 155 -29.15 -2.11 -12.78
C GLY A 155 -27.64 -2.08 -13.09
N SER A 156 -26.83 -2.97 -12.51
CA SER A 156 -25.38 -3.01 -12.71
C SER A 156 -24.80 -4.40 -12.46
N HIS A 157 -23.53 -4.49 -12.06
CA HIS A 157 -22.91 -5.67 -11.50
C HIS A 157 -23.43 -5.98 -10.10
N GLY A 158 -23.41 -7.25 -9.68
CA GLY A 158 -23.70 -7.61 -8.29
C GLY A 158 -22.62 -7.11 -7.33
N VAL A 159 -21.39 -7.59 -7.51
CA VAL A 159 -20.20 -7.14 -6.77
C VAL A 159 -19.12 -6.71 -7.76
N TYR A 160 -18.66 -5.46 -7.63
CA TYR A 160 -17.67 -4.88 -8.54
C TYR A 160 -16.37 -4.53 -7.79
N LEU A 161 -15.32 -5.31 -8.03
CA LEU A 161 -14.00 -5.10 -7.45
C LEU A 161 -13.08 -4.46 -8.49
N VAL A 162 -12.84 -3.16 -8.37
CA VAL A 162 -11.99 -2.39 -9.30
C VAL A 162 -10.68 -2.02 -8.62
N ASN A 163 -9.55 -2.45 -9.18
CA ASN A 163 -8.21 -2.18 -8.63
C ASN A 163 -8.12 -2.49 -7.12
N SER A 164 -8.83 -3.53 -6.67
CA SER A 164 -9.01 -3.81 -5.24
C SER A 164 -8.60 -5.24 -4.93
N SER A 165 -7.64 -5.38 -4.01
CA SER A 165 -7.01 -6.65 -3.64
C SER A 165 -7.45 -7.14 -2.26
N GLY A 166 -7.29 -8.43 -2.01
CA GLY A 166 -7.51 -8.98 -0.67
C GLY A 166 -8.97 -8.98 -0.20
N ASN A 167 -9.96 -8.86 -1.08
CA ASN A 167 -11.36 -8.89 -0.68
C ASN A 167 -11.86 -10.33 -0.54
N THR A 168 -12.84 -10.53 0.34
CA THR A 168 -13.57 -11.79 0.47
C THR A 168 -15.02 -11.57 0.08
N VAL A 169 -15.49 -12.28 -0.95
CA VAL A 169 -16.89 -12.31 -1.40
C VAL A 169 -17.43 -13.70 -1.10
N GLY A 170 -18.20 -13.80 -0.03
CA GLY A 170 -18.80 -15.03 0.47
C GLY A 170 -17.98 -15.69 1.57
N GLY A 171 -18.18 -16.99 1.75
CA GLY A 171 -17.43 -17.80 2.70
C GLY A 171 -17.98 -19.23 2.77
N ILE A 172 -17.17 -20.15 3.32
CA ILE A 172 -17.52 -21.58 3.41
C ILE A 172 -18.36 -21.93 4.65
N THR A 173 -18.47 -21.02 5.62
CA THR A 173 -19.35 -21.19 6.77
C THR A 173 -20.79 -20.98 6.35
N ALA A 174 -21.72 -21.78 6.88
CA ALA A 174 -23.14 -21.63 6.60
C ALA A 174 -23.61 -20.19 6.84
N GLY A 175 -24.33 -19.62 5.87
CA GLY A 175 -24.79 -18.23 5.91
C GLY A 175 -23.76 -17.17 5.51
N SER A 176 -22.50 -17.54 5.23
CA SER A 176 -21.49 -16.59 4.75
C SER A 176 -21.56 -16.36 3.23
N GLY A 177 -22.17 -17.28 2.48
CA GLY A 177 -22.44 -17.12 1.06
C GLY A 177 -23.39 -15.96 0.76
N ASN A 178 -23.07 -15.15 -0.26
CA ASN A 178 -24.02 -14.17 -0.78
C ASN A 178 -24.94 -14.83 -1.81
N VAL A 179 -26.15 -14.30 -1.97
CA VAL A 179 -27.02 -14.53 -3.13
C VAL A 179 -26.90 -13.33 -4.04
N ILE A 180 -26.43 -13.54 -5.27
CA ILE A 180 -26.13 -12.48 -6.23
C ILE A 180 -26.84 -12.85 -7.54
N ALA A 181 -28.00 -12.24 -7.79
CA ALA A 181 -28.83 -12.56 -8.94
C ALA A 181 -29.63 -11.33 -9.41
N GLY A 182 -30.28 -11.42 -10.58
CA GLY A 182 -31.03 -10.31 -11.19
C GLY A 182 -30.19 -9.10 -11.63
N ASN A 183 -28.86 -9.17 -11.51
CA ASN A 183 -27.96 -8.11 -11.96
C ASN A 183 -27.97 -8.00 -13.50
N THR A 184 -28.02 -6.78 -14.04
CA THR A 184 -28.13 -6.57 -15.49
C THR A 184 -26.79 -6.72 -16.22
N TRP A 185 -25.68 -6.75 -15.48
CA TRP A 185 -24.33 -7.05 -15.99
C TRP A 185 -23.82 -8.35 -15.32
N SER A 186 -22.54 -8.43 -14.94
CA SER A 186 -21.96 -9.61 -14.29
C SER A 186 -22.35 -9.73 -12.81
N GLY A 187 -22.51 -10.95 -12.30
CA GLY A 187 -22.74 -11.20 -10.87
C GLY A 187 -21.58 -10.71 -10.02
N ILE A 188 -20.37 -11.21 -10.26
CA ILE A 188 -19.13 -10.71 -9.64
C ILE A 188 -18.15 -10.39 -10.76
N VAL A 189 -17.51 -9.22 -10.70
CA VAL A 189 -16.44 -8.84 -11.62
C VAL A 189 -15.23 -8.31 -10.85
N ILE A 190 -14.06 -8.76 -11.27
CA ILE A 190 -12.76 -8.27 -10.82
C ILE A 190 -12.12 -7.58 -12.01
N HIS A 191 -11.79 -6.29 -11.87
CA HIS A 191 -11.36 -5.44 -12.97
C HIS A 191 -10.07 -4.69 -12.61
N ALA A 192 -9.09 -4.73 -13.52
CA ALA A 192 -7.85 -3.95 -13.45
C ALA A 192 -7.91 -2.78 -14.46
N ASN A 193 -7.90 -1.54 -14.00
CA ASN A 193 -7.94 -0.34 -14.85
C ASN A 193 -6.60 0.42 -14.92
N ASN A 194 -5.70 0.20 -13.95
CA ASN A 194 -4.49 1.03 -13.77
C ASN A 194 -3.18 0.21 -13.79
N GLY A 195 -3.14 -0.92 -14.50
CA GLY A 195 -1.93 -1.75 -14.61
C GLY A 195 -1.57 -2.60 -13.37
N THR A 196 -2.11 -2.28 -12.19
CA THR A 196 -2.02 -3.16 -11.01
C THR A 196 -3.09 -4.26 -11.06
N LEU A 197 -2.68 -5.51 -10.88
CA LEU A 197 -3.61 -6.65 -10.86
C LEU A 197 -4.33 -6.76 -9.50
N PRO A 198 -5.68 -6.89 -9.47
CA PRO A 198 -6.44 -7.12 -8.24
C PRO A 198 -6.22 -8.55 -7.70
N GLU A 199 -5.11 -8.74 -6.99
CA GLU A 199 -4.71 -10.03 -6.44
C GLU A 199 -5.38 -10.38 -5.10
N GLY A 200 -5.32 -11.66 -4.72
CA GLY A 200 -5.72 -12.13 -3.39
C GLY A 200 -7.21 -12.00 -3.07
N ASN A 201 -8.06 -11.89 -4.08
CA ASN A 201 -9.52 -11.86 -3.91
C ASN A 201 -10.07 -13.29 -3.79
N PHE A 202 -10.82 -13.55 -2.73
CA PHE A 202 -11.45 -14.85 -2.46
C PHE A 202 -12.95 -14.78 -2.78
N ILE A 203 -13.42 -15.64 -3.69
CA ILE A 203 -14.84 -15.76 -4.04
C ILE A 203 -15.27 -17.19 -3.75
N GLN A 204 -16.07 -17.40 -2.70
CA GLN A 204 -16.38 -18.74 -2.20
C GLN A 204 -17.81 -18.82 -1.64
N GLY A 205 -18.49 -19.94 -1.90
CA GLY A 205 -19.78 -20.23 -1.27
C GLY A 205 -20.95 -19.32 -1.66
N ASN A 206 -20.85 -18.54 -2.75
CA ASN A 206 -21.94 -17.68 -3.21
C ASN A 206 -22.91 -18.44 -4.12
N TYR A 207 -24.19 -18.06 -4.07
CA TYR A 207 -25.21 -18.41 -5.06
C TYR A 207 -25.24 -17.30 -6.12
N ILE A 208 -24.87 -17.61 -7.36
CA ILE A 208 -24.73 -16.62 -8.43
C ILE A 208 -25.68 -16.97 -9.57
N GLY A 209 -26.58 -16.05 -9.92
CA GLY A 209 -27.62 -16.27 -10.93
C GLY A 209 -28.75 -17.18 -10.45
N THR A 210 -28.79 -17.55 -9.18
CA THR A 210 -29.81 -18.44 -8.61
C THR A 210 -30.40 -17.86 -7.33
N ASP A 211 -31.48 -18.47 -6.86
CA ASP A 211 -32.08 -18.18 -5.55
C ASP A 211 -31.18 -18.62 -4.39
N ILE A 212 -31.61 -18.27 -3.16
CA ILE A 212 -30.90 -18.57 -1.92
C ILE A 212 -30.66 -20.07 -1.66
N THR A 213 -31.40 -20.96 -2.31
CA THR A 213 -31.20 -22.41 -2.23
C THR A 213 -30.30 -22.94 -3.35
N GLY A 214 -29.99 -22.13 -4.36
CA GLY A 214 -29.20 -22.53 -5.52
C GLY A 214 -29.95 -23.40 -6.52
N THR A 215 -31.28 -23.40 -6.48
CA THR A 215 -32.12 -24.32 -7.25
C THR A 215 -32.98 -23.64 -8.31
N GLN A 216 -33.39 -22.40 -8.06
CA GLN A 216 -34.17 -21.62 -9.02
C GLN A 216 -33.25 -20.65 -9.76
N ASP A 217 -33.40 -20.58 -11.08
CA ASP A 217 -32.73 -19.57 -11.91
C ASP A 217 -33.36 -18.18 -11.68
N LEU A 218 -32.51 -17.22 -11.33
CA LEU A 218 -32.86 -15.81 -11.08
C LEU A 218 -31.96 -14.86 -11.88
N GLY A 219 -31.24 -15.35 -12.89
CA GLY A 219 -30.33 -14.57 -13.74
C GLY A 219 -31.04 -13.57 -14.63
#